data_AF-A0A6J8BKI7-F1
#
_entry.id   AF-A0A6J8BKI7-F1
#
_cell.length_a   1.000
_cell.length_b   1.000
_cell.length_c   1.000
_cell.angle_alpha   90.00
_cell.angle_beta   90.00
_cell.angle_gamma   90.00
#
_symmetry.space_group_name_H-M   'P 1'
#
loop_
_entity.id
_entity.type
_entity.pdbx_description
1 polymer ?
#
loop_
_entity_poly.entity_id
_entity_poly.type
_entity_poly.pdbx_seq_one_letter_code
_entity_poly.pdbx_strand_id
1 'polypeptide(L)'
;MDQVKPKIIEIVDDRIQPYIDTITQNKDALILQKAELKKTKRRNKIPKIQARQDKPTHFDTRTGNTSLLDPILVTDSIPVVDKDTIPIDRGISDHDGTYVTIDCGFTSSRTYKRTIWDYKNVDFDLMNQMVLGSNWEHLISDADNINVACTNFTKSLLDIASECIPTREVVVRCDDKIWYNSNLRREMRKRYRFCKLFLRLNSASAEFKFKQQRNKVNNLKKQTKKHFYASLNENLDEIKQANPKQYWKIINMHIKNDRPVHDVPPLKDPNQNYNLAYESTEKSEILKKYFCSIANLENPDKDLPVFNDRCVDFLSLIVVSEQDVHDIVSTLDVKKAVGPDIRMLLAVRNQISKPLCVISKVFLTPIALLTCGMNTTVHKEEQTTQES
;
A
#
# COMPACT_ATOMS: atom_id res chain seq x y z
N MET A 1 38.97 39.78 -16.86
CA MET A 1 37.59 39.79 -16.32
C MET A 1 36.91 38.56 -16.86
N ASP A 2 36.80 37.54 -16.03
CA ASP A 2 36.33 36.22 -16.42
C ASP A 2 34.86 36.26 -16.82
N GLN A 3 34.53 35.69 -17.98
CA GLN A 3 33.15 35.50 -18.41
C GLN A 3 32.48 34.50 -17.47
N VAL A 4 31.60 34.98 -16.60
CA VAL A 4 30.73 34.15 -15.77
C VAL A 4 29.74 33.46 -16.71
N LYS A 5 29.91 32.15 -16.89
CA LYS A 5 28.96 31.31 -17.65
C LYS A 5 27.60 31.31 -16.93
N PRO A 6 26.48 31.34 -17.65
CA PRO A 6 25.14 31.27 -17.05
C PRO A 6 25.01 29.99 -16.22
N LYS A 7 24.61 30.14 -14.95
CA LYS A 7 24.28 29.01 -14.07
C LYS A 7 22.84 28.60 -14.36
N ILE A 8 22.66 27.54 -15.15
CA ILE A 8 21.39 26.84 -15.18
C ILE A 8 21.18 26.23 -13.79
N ILE A 9 20.20 26.73 -13.05
CA ILE A 9 19.74 26.08 -11.81
C ILE A 9 18.74 25.00 -12.25
N GLU A 10 19.24 23.79 -12.53
CA GLU A 10 18.39 22.62 -12.55
C GLU A 10 18.02 22.28 -11.10
N ILE A 11 16.73 22.43 -10.74
CA ILE A 11 16.20 21.82 -9.53
C ILE A 11 16.02 20.33 -9.85
N VAL A 12 17.12 19.59 -9.74
CA VAL A 12 17.13 18.13 -9.82
C VAL A 12 16.69 17.60 -8.46
N ASP A 13 15.58 16.88 -8.46
CA ASP A 13 15.12 16.12 -7.30
C ASP A 13 16.19 15.08 -6.91
N ASP A 14 16.57 15.04 -5.63
CA ASP A 14 17.50 14.03 -5.07
C ASP A 14 17.05 12.57 -5.34
N ARG A 15 15.77 12.36 -5.71
CA ARG A 15 15.21 11.07 -6.16
C ARG A 15 15.66 10.65 -7.56
N ILE A 16 16.23 11.56 -8.37
CA ILE A 16 16.70 11.30 -9.75
C ILE A 16 18.23 11.15 -9.83
N GLN A 17 18.98 11.57 -8.81
CA GLN A 17 20.45 11.46 -8.76
C GLN A 17 21.01 10.06 -9.11
N PRO A 18 20.38 8.92 -8.70
CA PRO A 18 20.85 7.59 -9.08
C PRO A 18 20.72 7.28 -10.59
N TYR A 19 19.77 7.90 -11.29
CA TYR A 19 19.60 7.76 -12.74
C TYR A 19 20.67 8.55 -13.50
N ILE A 20 21.08 9.71 -12.99
CA ILE A 20 22.16 10.53 -13.55
C ILE A 20 23.53 9.85 -13.35
N ASP A 21 23.78 9.25 -12.19
CA ASP A 21 25.03 8.51 -11.94
C ASP A 21 25.17 7.30 -12.90
N THR A 22 24.06 6.65 -13.22
CA THR A 22 23.98 5.55 -14.21
C THR A 22 24.22 6.02 -15.65
N ILE A 23 23.77 7.24 -15.98
CA ILE A 23 24.03 7.89 -17.29
C ILE A 23 25.48 8.37 -17.40
N THR A 24 26.08 8.81 -16.29
CA THR A 24 27.43 9.39 -16.26
C THR A 24 28.54 8.33 -16.27
N GLN A 25 28.28 7.13 -15.74
CA GLN A 25 29.22 6.00 -15.77
C GLN A 25 29.35 5.32 -17.15
N ASN A 26 28.48 5.63 -18.11
CA ASN A 26 28.47 5.02 -19.45
C ASN A 26 28.92 5.97 -20.58
N LYS A 27 29.79 6.94 -20.28
CA LYS A 27 30.33 7.88 -21.29
C LYS A 27 31.12 7.20 -22.40
N ASP A 28 31.70 6.02 -22.16
CA ASP A 28 32.48 5.29 -23.17
C ASP A 28 31.62 4.38 -24.08
N ALA A 29 30.36 4.12 -23.71
CA ALA A 29 29.43 3.31 -24.54
C ALA A 29 28.65 4.14 -25.58
N LEU A 30 28.68 5.48 -25.48
CA LEU A 30 27.84 6.37 -26.29
C LEU A 30 28.30 6.51 -27.75
N ILE A 31 29.50 6.03 -28.10
CA ILE A 31 30.02 6.08 -29.48
C ILE A 31 29.51 4.89 -30.31
N LEU A 32 29.20 3.74 -29.68
CA LEU A 32 28.68 2.55 -30.38
C LEU A 32 27.15 2.47 -30.44
N GLN A 33 26.42 3.24 -29.63
CA GLN A 33 24.94 3.17 -29.58
C GLN A 33 24.20 4.20 -30.45
N LYS A 34 24.91 5.06 -31.20
CA LYS A 34 24.28 5.96 -32.19
C LYS A 34 23.62 5.20 -33.36
N ALA A 35 23.93 3.93 -33.56
CA ALA A 35 23.31 3.09 -34.58
C ALA A 35 21.96 2.48 -34.14
N GLU A 36 21.70 2.28 -32.84
CA GLU A 36 20.47 1.66 -32.34
C GLU A 36 19.36 2.64 -31.93
N LEU A 37 19.70 3.90 -31.64
CA LEU A 37 18.72 4.93 -31.25
C LEU A 37 17.74 5.34 -32.35
N LYS A 38 17.92 4.88 -33.61
CA LYS A 38 16.90 5.04 -34.66
C LYS A 38 15.74 4.04 -34.56
N LYS A 39 15.88 2.95 -33.77
CA LYS A 39 14.83 1.90 -33.64
C LYS A 39 13.95 2.03 -32.38
N THR A 40 14.34 2.81 -31.38
CA THR A 40 13.64 2.93 -30.07
C THR A 40 12.82 4.21 -29.91
N LYS A 41 12.13 4.68 -30.98
CA LYS A 41 11.14 5.78 -30.89
C LYS A 41 9.79 5.38 -30.26
N ARG A 42 9.63 4.15 -29.80
CA ARG A 42 8.41 3.66 -29.14
C ARG A 42 8.74 3.04 -27.78
N ARG A 43 8.86 3.84 -26.70
CA ARG A 43 8.38 3.46 -25.34
C ARG A 43 8.63 4.43 -24.19
N ASN A 44 9.48 5.44 -24.30
CA ASN A 44 9.64 6.43 -23.22
C ASN A 44 9.01 7.77 -23.61
N LYS A 45 7.83 8.09 -23.06
CA LYS A 45 7.31 9.46 -23.06
C LYS A 45 8.30 10.31 -22.25
N ILE A 46 9.16 11.04 -22.95
CA ILE A 46 9.99 12.07 -22.33
C ILE A 46 9.02 13.10 -21.72
N PRO A 47 9.13 13.41 -20.41
CA PRO A 47 8.31 14.45 -19.80
C PRO A 47 8.48 15.75 -20.59
N LYS A 48 7.37 16.43 -20.91
CA LYS A 48 7.45 17.78 -21.46
C LYS A 48 8.04 18.68 -20.37
N ILE A 49 9.14 19.35 -20.71
CA ILE A 49 9.77 20.37 -19.89
C ILE A 49 9.20 21.70 -20.35
N GLN A 50 8.67 22.50 -19.43
CA GLN A 50 8.16 23.83 -19.74
C GLN A 50 9.04 24.89 -19.07
N ALA A 51 9.45 25.90 -19.84
CA ALA A 51 9.98 27.13 -19.28
C ALA A 51 8.84 27.87 -18.61
N ARG A 52 8.97 28.13 -17.31
CA ARG A 52 7.93 28.80 -16.53
C ARG A 52 8.23 30.27 -16.32
N GLN A 53 9.42 30.78 -16.64
CA GLN A 53 9.76 32.20 -16.47
C GLN A 53 9.38 33.02 -17.71
N ASP A 54 8.68 34.14 -17.50
CA ASP A 54 8.14 35.04 -18.53
C ASP A 54 8.61 36.51 -18.39
N LYS A 55 9.16 36.89 -17.23
CA LYS A 55 9.72 38.22 -16.98
C LYS A 55 11.22 38.28 -17.27
N PRO A 56 11.76 39.40 -17.77
CA PRO A 56 13.20 39.55 -18.02
C PRO A 56 14.00 39.36 -16.73
N THR A 57 15.14 38.70 -16.83
CA THR A 57 16.04 38.42 -15.69
C THR A 57 17.39 39.11 -15.83
N HIS A 58 17.67 39.71 -16.99
CA HIS A 58 18.89 40.47 -17.28
C HIS A 58 18.54 41.87 -17.75
N PHE A 59 19.31 42.85 -17.28
CA PHE A 59 19.12 44.27 -17.55
C PHE A 59 20.47 44.90 -17.92
N ASP A 60 20.67 45.17 -19.21
CA ASP A 60 21.88 45.84 -19.69
C ASP A 60 21.79 47.35 -19.39
N THR A 61 22.55 47.81 -18.39
CA THR A 61 22.59 49.23 -17.98
C THR A 61 23.20 50.15 -19.03
N ARG A 62 23.94 49.62 -20.01
CA ARG A 62 24.56 50.40 -21.10
C ARG A 62 23.62 50.61 -22.27
N THR A 63 22.80 49.61 -22.61
CA THR A 63 21.89 49.66 -23.77
C THR A 63 20.42 49.88 -23.39
N GLY A 64 20.07 49.74 -22.12
CA GLY A 64 18.68 49.81 -21.63
C GLY A 64 17.84 48.57 -22.00
N ASN A 65 18.46 47.56 -22.61
CA ASN A 65 17.77 46.36 -23.05
C ASN A 65 17.55 45.39 -21.89
N THR A 66 16.45 44.66 -21.96
CA THR A 66 16.11 43.60 -21.00
C THR A 66 16.05 42.25 -21.72
N SER A 67 16.47 41.19 -21.06
CA SER A 67 16.54 39.85 -21.64
C SER A 67 16.17 38.78 -20.61
N LEU A 68 15.59 37.67 -21.06
CA LEU A 68 15.35 36.49 -20.22
C LEU A 68 16.49 35.50 -20.44
N LEU A 69 17.45 35.48 -19.51
CA LEU A 69 18.64 34.63 -19.60
C LEU A 69 18.65 33.50 -18.56
N ASP A 70 17.76 33.57 -17.56
CA ASP A 70 17.73 32.67 -16.41
C ASP A 70 16.37 31.94 -16.28
N PRO A 71 16.01 31.07 -17.24
CA PRO A 71 14.72 30.39 -17.20
C PRO A 71 14.69 29.30 -16.12
N ILE A 72 13.59 29.25 -15.37
CA ILE A 72 13.27 28.11 -14.50
C ILE A 72 12.56 27.05 -15.35
N LEU A 73 13.19 25.88 -15.46
CA LEU A 73 12.68 24.72 -16.18
C LEU A 73 12.08 23.71 -15.20
N VAL A 74 10.79 23.38 -15.39
CA VAL A 74 10.07 22.43 -14.53
C VAL A 74 9.35 21.40 -15.40
N THR A 75 9.29 20.14 -14.94
CA THR A 75 8.50 19.09 -15.61
C THR A 75 7.01 19.28 -15.34
N ASP A 76 6.16 18.95 -16.31
CA ASP A 76 4.68 19.05 -16.18
C ASP A 76 4.09 18.28 -14.99
N SER A 77 4.82 17.33 -14.41
CA SER A 77 4.41 16.56 -13.23
C SER A 77 4.61 17.26 -11.88
N ILE A 78 5.23 18.44 -11.86
CA ILE A 78 5.52 19.16 -10.61
C ILE A 78 4.50 20.31 -10.44
N PRO A 79 3.76 20.36 -9.31
CA PRO A 79 2.83 21.43 -9.02
C PRO A 79 3.58 22.71 -8.61
N VAL A 80 3.73 23.64 -9.55
CA VAL A 80 4.25 24.99 -9.26
C VAL A 80 3.12 25.83 -8.68
N VAL A 81 3.33 26.34 -7.46
CA VAL A 81 2.40 27.20 -6.73
C VAL A 81 2.58 28.65 -7.13
N ASP A 82 3.85 29.08 -7.22
CA ASP A 82 4.20 30.48 -7.48
C ASP A 82 5.57 30.59 -8.16
N LYS A 83 5.81 31.69 -8.87
CA LYS A 83 7.05 31.97 -9.59
C LYS A 83 7.20 33.47 -9.86
N ASP A 84 8.38 34.04 -9.58
CA ASP A 84 8.67 35.42 -9.98
C ASP A 84 10.19 35.73 -10.02
N THR A 85 10.52 36.96 -10.44
CA THR A 85 11.83 37.58 -10.27
C THR A 85 11.93 38.33 -8.93
N ILE A 86 13.14 38.34 -8.37
CA ILE A 86 13.52 39.14 -7.22
C ILE A 86 14.44 40.24 -7.73
N PRO A 87 14.03 41.52 -7.67
CA PRO A 87 14.87 42.61 -8.14
C PRO A 87 16.14 42.67 -7.29
N ILE A 88 17.30 42.70 -7.95
CA ILE A 88 18.60 42.88 -7.32
C ILE A 88 19.10 44.29 -7.64
N ASP A 89 19.77 44.92 -6.67
CA ASP A 89 20.42 46.21 -6.87
C ASP A 89 21.42 46.13 -8.04
N ARG A 90 21.30 47.06 -8.99
CA ARG A 90 22.15 47.13 -10.20
C ARG A 90 23.61 47.46 -9.89
N GLY A 91 23.91 47.98 -8.69
CA GLY A 91 25.28 48.08 -8.19
C GLY A 91 25.91 46.73 -7.81
N ILE A 92 25.09 45.68 -7.65
CA ILE A 92 25.51 44.33 -7.26
C ILE A 92 25.46 43.37 -8.45
N SER A 93 24.40 43.42 -9.26
CA SER A 93 24.26 42.57 -10.45
C SER A 93 23.34 43.17 -11.51
N ASP A 94 23.67 42.94 -12.77
CA ASP A 94 22.82 43.19 -13.94
C ASP A 94 21.76 42.09 -14.13
N HIS A 95 21.75 41.06 -13.29
CA HIS A 95 20.71 40.03 -13.23
C HIS A 95 19.80 40.22 -12.03
N ASP A 96 18.50 39.98 -12.23
CA ASP A 96 17.54 39.75 -11.15
C ASP A 96 17.56 38.28 -10.72
N GLY A 97 17.33 38.04 -9.44
CA GLY A 97 17.15 36.68 -8.93
C GLY A 97 15.85 36.08 -9.46
N THR A 98 15.74 34.76 -9.49
CA THR A 98 14.50 34.06 -9.83
C THR A 98 14.12 33.10 -8.70
N TYR A 99 12.83 32.92 -8.47
CA TYR A 99 12.33 31.90 -7.56
C TYR A 99 11.14 31.15 -8.13
N VAL A 100 10.97 29.93 -7.63
CA VAL A 100 9.80 29.10 -7.87
C VAL A 100 9.40 28.45 -6.56
N THR A 101 8.11 28.49 -6.25
CA THR A 101 7.51 27.78 -5.12
C THR A 101 6.83 26.54 -5.66
N ILE A 102 7.21 25.38 -5.15
CA ILE A 102 6.68 24.08 -5.56
C ILE A 102 5.91 23.50 -4.38
N ASP A 103 4.70 22.99 -4.61
CA ASP A 103 3.96 22.23 -3.61
C ASP A 103 4.50 20.80 -3.55
N CYS A 104 5.51 20.63 -2.71
CA CYS A 104 5.95 19.30 -2.34
C CYS A 104 4.96 18.76 -1.31
N GLY A 105 3.93 18.04 -1.78
CA GLY A 105 3.00 17.28 -0.95
C GLY A 105 3.74 16.21 -0.13
N PHE A 106 4.43 16.63 0.93
CA PHE A 106 5.21 15.77 1.78
C PHE A 106 4.30 15.20 2.86
N THR A 107 3.79 14.00 2.62
CA THR A 107 3.13 13.22 3.64
C THR A 107 4.20 12.45 4.43
N SER A 108 4.69 13.04 5.53
CA SER A 108 5.41 12.22 6.52
C SER A 108 4.41 11.26 7.14
N SER A 109 4.58 9.99 6.83
CA SER A 109 3.89 8.93 7.54
C SER A 109 4.32 8.95 9.00
N ARG A 110 3.40 9.33 9.88
CA ARG A 110 3.68 9.43 11.31
C ARG A 110 4.02 8.05 11.87
N THR A 111 4.96 8.03 12.81
CA THR A 111 5.18 6.84 13.65
C THR A 111 3.92 6.61 14.46
N TYR A 112 3.38 5.40 14.41
CA TYR A 112 2.18 5.03 15.16
C TYR A 112 2.43 3.77 15.97
N LYS A 113 1.61 3.61 17.00
CA LYS A 113 1.55 2.40 17.81
C LYS A 113 0.41 1.55 17.26
N ARG A 114 0.64 0.25 17.12
CA ARG A 114 -0.43 -0.71 16.84
C ARG A 114 -0.35 -1.83 17.85
N THR A 115 -1.52 -2.27 18.31
CA THR A 115 -1.65 -3.48 19.09
C THR A 115 -1.61 -4.67 18.15
N ILE A 116 -0.83 -5.70 18.50
CA ILE A 116 -0.81 -6.98 17.79
C ILE A 116 -1.01 -8.10 18.80
N TRP A 117 -1.64 -9.17 18.35
CA TRP A 117 -1.75 -10.42 19.10
C TRP A 117 -0.39 -11.09 19.25
N ASP A 118 -0.09 -11.58 20.45
CA ASP A 118 1.16 -12.25 20.79
C ASP A 118 0.98 -13.77 20.88
N TYR A 119 0.87 -14.40 19.71
CA TYR A 119 0.77 -15.85 19.56
C TYR A 119 1.94 -16.66 20.13
N LYS A 120 2.98 -16.02 20.66
CA LYS A 120 4.04 -16.73 21.39
C LYS A 120 3.62 -17.13 22.81
N ASN A 121 2.66 -16.40 23.38
CA ASN A 121 2.21 -16.55 24.77
C ASN A 121 0.71 -16.86 24.84
N VAL A 122 0.17 -17.51 23.80
CA VAL A 122 -1.24 -17.90 23.71
C VAL A 122 -1.50 -19.17 24.51
N ASP A 123 -2.66 -19.22 25.17
CA ASP A 123 -3.20 -20.43 25.79
C ASP A 123 -4.16 -21.12 24.82
N PHE A 124 -3.65 -22.09 24.04
CA PHE A 124 -4.46 -22.84 23.09
C PHE A 124 -5.38 -23.86 23.76
N ASP A 125 -5.06 -24.32 24.97
CA ASP A 125 -5.87 -25.30 25.68
C ASP A 125 -7.14 -24.62 26.19
N LEU A 126 -7.00 -23.45 26.83
CA LEU A 126 -8.13 -22.61 27.23
C LEU A 126 -8.99 -22.23 26.01
N MET A 127 -8.35 -21.82 24.91
CA MET A 127 -9.05 -21.46 23.69
C MET A 127 -9.90 -22.62 23.14
N ASN A 128 -9.34 -23.83 23.10
CA ASN A 128 -10.07 -25.03 22.67
C ASN A 128 -11.26 -25.34 23.60
N GLN A 129 -11.10 -25.18 24.92
CA GLN A 129 -12.18 -25.37 25.89
C GLN A 129 -13.30 -24.36 25.71
N MET A 130 -12.97 -23.07 25.52
CA MET A 130 -13.96 -22.01 25.32
C MET A 130 -14.72 -22.18 23.99
N VAL A 131 -14.03 -22.55 22.91
CA VAL A 131 -14.69 -22.86 21.63
C VAL A 131 -15.62 -24.05 21.78
N LEU A 132 -15.21 -25.11 22.49
CA LEU A 132 -16.05 -26.29 22.72
C LEU A 132 -17.27 -25.96 23.58
N GLY A 133 -17.13 -25.10 24.60
CA GLY A 133 -18.20 -24.70 25.51
C GLY A 133 -19.17 -23.65 24.96
N SER A 134 -18.89 -23.09 23.77
CA SER A 134 -19.74 -22.08 23.16
C SER A 134 -20.99 -22.69 22.53
N ASN A 135 -22.16 -22.07 22.74
CA ASN A 135 -23.42 -22.50 22.17
C ASN A 135 -23.57 -22.02 20.72
N TRP A 136 -22.85 -22.66 19.80
CA TRP A 136 -22.84 -22.32 18.39
C TRP A 136 -24.19 -22.47 17.69
N GLU A 137 -25.02 -23.44 18.13
CA GLU A 137 -26.34 -23.67 17.56
C GLU A 137 -27.21 -22.41 17.73
N HIS A 138 -27.28 -21.86 18.95
CA HIS A 138 -28.01 -20.63 19.21
C HIS A 138 -27.42 -19.40 18.49
N LEU A 139 -26.10 -19.34 18.34
CA LEU A 139 -25.45 -18.20 17.70
C LEU A 139 -25.61 -18.18 16.16
N ILE A 140 -25.81 -19.36 15.56
CA ILE A 140 -25.79 -19.56 14.11
C ILE A 140 -27.18 -19.96 13.58
N SER A 141 -27.78 -21.01 14.13
CA SER A 141 -29.06 -21.56 13.66
C SER A 141 -30.26 -20.70 14.04
N ASP A 142 -30.23 -20.05 15.20
CA ASP A 142 -31.30 -19.16 15.67
C ASP A 142 -31.16 -17.72 15.14
N ALA A 143 -30.17 -17.44 14.28
CA ALA A 143 -29.96 -16.11 13.72
C ALA A 143 -30.97 -15.79 12.60
N ASP A 144 -31.46 -14.55 12.56
CA ASP A 144 -32.46 -14.08 11.57
C ASP A 144 -32.04 -14.31 10.12
N ASN A 145 -30.74 -14.20 9.83
CA ASN A 145 -30.17 -14.43 8.51
C ASN A 145 -28.68 -14.76 8.57
N ILE A 146 -28.13 -15.20 7.44
CA ILE A 146 -26.74 -15.61 7.30
C ILE A 146 -25.73 -14.51 7.68
N ASN A 147 -26.04 -13.24 7.43
CA ASN A 147 -25.13 -12.15 7.79
C ASN A 147 -25.05 -11.99 9.31
N VAL A 148 -26.17 -12.14 10.01
CA VAL A 148 -26.22 -12.13 11.48
C VAL A 148 -25.50 -13.36 12.04
N ALA A 149 -25.72 -14.56 11.49
CA ALA A 149 -25.01 -15.77 11.89
C ALA A 149 -23.49 -15.63 11.75
N CYS A 150 -23.00 -15.14 10.60
CA CYS A 150 -21.58 -14.89 10.37
C CYS A 150 -21.01 -13.83 11.32
N THR A 151 -21.78 -12.80 11.63
CA THR A 151 -21.38 -11.74 12.57
C THR A 151 -21.26 -12.29 13.99
N ASN A 152 -22.26 -13.04 14.46
CA ASN A 152 -22.28 -13.68 15.76
C ASN A 152 -21.11 -14.66 15.93
N PHE A 153 -20.87 -15.50 14.92
CA PHE A 153 -19.74 -16.42 14.90
C PHE A 153 -18.40 -15.67 15.00
N THR A 154 -18.19 -14.69 14.12
CA THR A 154 -16.94 -13.93 14.06
C THR A 154 -16.69 -13.20 15.37
N LYS A 155 -17.71 -12.54 15.92
CA LYS A 155 -17.61 -11.83 17.18
C LYS A 155 -17.26 -12.78 18.33
N SER A 156 -17.99 -13.87 18.48
CA SER A 156 -17.77 -14.84 19.55
C SER A 156 -16.36 -15.44 19.49
N LEU A 157 -15.89 -15.78 18.29
CA LEU A 157 -14.54 -16.30 18.09
C LEU A 157 -13.46 -15.26 18.43
N LEU A 158 -13.67 -13.99 18.05
CA LEU A 158 -12.75 -12.89 18.39
C LEU A 158 -12.76 -12.56 19.88
N ASP A 159 -13.91 -12.68 20.56
CA ASP A 159 -14.03 -12.47 22.00
C ASP A 159 -13.24 -13.55 22.76
N ILE A 160 -13.42 -14.83 22.40
CA ILE A 160 -12.60 -15.96 22.92
C ILE A 160 -11.10 -15.71 22.65
N ALA A 161 -10.77 -15.26 21.44
CA ALA A 161 -9.39 -14.95 21.08
C ALA A 161 -8.78 -13.84 21.94
N SER A 162 -9.57 -12.82 22.28
CA SER A 162 -9.12 -11.71 23.11
C SER A 162 -8.84 -12.12 24.56
N GLU A 163 -9.54 -13.14 25.07
CA GLU A 163 -9.30 -13.71 26.40
C GLU A 163 -8.08 -14.64 26.43
N CYS A 164 -7.85 -15.39 25.35
CA CYS A 164 -6.81 -16.42 25.29
C CYS A 164 -5.47 -15.93 24.71
N ILE A 165 -5.48 -14.88 23.89
CA ILE A 165 -4.29 -14.35 23.21
C ILE A 165 -3.91 -12.99 23.81
N PRO A 166 -2.82 -12.90 24.58
CA PRO A 166 -2.30 -11.63 25.05
C PRO A 166 -1.97 -10.70 23.89
N THR A 167 -2.12 -9.39 24.12
CA THR A 167 -1.76 -8.39 23.13
C THR A 167 -0.51 -7.63 23.53
N ARG A 168 0.25 -7.15 22.54
CA ARG A 168 1.41 -6.28 22.77
C ARG A 168 1.42 -5.10 21.80
N GLU A 169 1.92 -3.98 22.28
CA GLU A 169 2.04 -2.77 21.47
C GLU A 169 3.36 -2.79 20.69
N VAL A 170 3.28 -2.56 19.37
CA VAL A 170 4.45 -2.37 18.52
C VAL A 170 4.44 -0.99 17.88
N VAL A 171 5.60 -0.34 17.93
CA VAL A 171 5.79 0.97 17.31
C VAL A 171 6.19 0.79 15.85
N VAL A 172 5.27 1.09 14.94
CA VAL A 172 5.50 1.07 13.49
C VAL A 172 6.11 2.40 13.06
N ARG A 173 7.26 2.31 12.43
CA ARG A 173 8.02 3.45 11.91
C ARG A 173 8.09 3.32 10.41
N CYS A 174 7.29 4.13 9.74
CA CYS A 174 7.11 4.06 8.30
C CYS A 174 8.33 4.58 7.52
N ASP A 175 9.17 5.42 8.14
CA ASP A 175 10.34 6.03 7.50
C ASP A 175 11.66 5.26 7.75
N ASP A 176 11.62 4.18 8.53
CA ASP A 176 12.80 3.36 8.77
C ASP A 176 13.24 2.65 7.47
N LYS A 177 14.56 2.63 7.22
CA LYS A 177 15.12 1.78 6.15
C LYS A 177 15.02 0.30 6.55
N ILE A 178 14.89 -0.59 5.58
CA ILE A 178 14.71 -2.04 5.81
C ILE A 178 15.84 -2.70 6.62
N TRP A 179 17.07 -2.22 6.45
CA TRP A 179 18.24 -2.69 7.21
C TRP A 179 18.37 -1.98 8.56
N TYR A 180 17.49 -1.04 8.90
CA TYR A 180 17.59 -0.23 10.10
C TYR A 180 16.99 -0.95 11.32
N ASN A 181 17.81 -1.23 12.33
CA ASN A 181 17.39 -1.99 13.50
C ASN A 181 17.41 -1.19 14.82
N SER A 182 16.87 -1.77 15.89
CA SER A 182 16.76 -1.17 17.21
C SER A 182 18.12 -0.83 17.84
N ASN A 183 19.14 -1.66 17.62
CA ASN A 183 20.49 -1.43 18.11
C ASN A 183 21.12 -0.19 17.46
N LEU A 184 21.09 -0.10 16.13
CA LEU A 184 21.59 1.06 15.38
C LEU A 184 20.87 2.34 15.80
N ARG A 185 19.54 2.28 16.01
CA ARG A 185 18.75 3.40 16.53
C ARG A 185 19.24 3.87 17.89
N ARG A 186 19.46 2.94 18.82
CA ARG A 186 19.96 3.25 20.17
C ARG A 186 21.32 3.97 20.11
N GLU A 187 22.25 3.45 19.30
CA GLU A 187 23.58 4.05 19.16
C GLU A 187 23.55 5.41 18.43
N MET A 188 22.64 5.60 17.46
CA MET A 188 22.41 6.90 16.83
C MET A 188 21.85 7.94 17.81
N ARG A 189 20.94 7.56 18.70
CA ARG A 189 20.45 8.46 19.77
C ARG A 189 21.58 8.85 20.73
N LYS A 190 22.45 7.91 21.11
CA LYS A 190 23.64 8.22 21.93
C LYS A 190 24.57 9.21 21.24
N ARG A 191 24.85 9.02 19.94
CA ARG A 191 25.63 9.98 19.14
C ARG A 191 25.01 11.38 19.17
N TYR A 192 23.69 11.47 18.99
CA TYR A 192 22.99 12.76 19.04
C TYR A 192 23.08 13.43 20.42
N ARG A 193 22.94 12.65 21.50
CA ARG A 193 23.13 13.16 22.88
C ARG A 193 24.54 13.69 23.09
N PHE A 194 25.58 12.97 22.66
CA PHE A 194 26.96 13.46 22.77
C PHE A 194 27.24 14.67 21.88
N CYS A 195 26.64 14.75 20.68
CA CYS A 195 26.73 15.94 19.83
C CYS A 195 26.17 17.18 20.56
N LYS A 196 24.96 17.06 21.14
CA LYS A 196 24.37 18.14 21.95
C LYS A 196 25.24 18.53 23.14
N LEU A 197 25.83 17.53 23.82
CA LEU A 197 26.71 17.78 24.95
C LEU A 197 27.99 18.53 24.53
N PHE A 198 28.59 18.11 23.41
CA PHE A 198 29.76 18.78 22.82
C PHE A 198 29.45 20.22 22.43
N LEU A 199 28.35 20.46 21.71
CA LEU A 199 27.94 21.81 21.30
C LEU A 199 27.66 22.73 22.50
N ARG A 200 27.21 22.18 23.63
CA ARG A 200 26.93 22.95 24.85
C ARG A 200 28.18 23.24 25.70
N LEU A 201 29.04 22.23 25.90
CA LEU A 201 30.18 22.35 26.81
C LEU A 201 31.47 22.81 26.11
N ASN A 202 31.56 22.61 24.79
CA ASN A 202 32.74 22.86 23.97
C ASN A 202 34.07 22.37 24.57
N SER A 203 34.05 21.20 25.24
CA SER A 203 35.22 20.64 25.92
C SER A 203 35.84 19.49 25.14
N ALA A 204 37.16 19.34 25.25
CA ALA A 204 37.91 18.26 24.58
C ALA A 204 37.40 16.86 24.97
N SER A 205 36.99 16.66 26.22
CA SER A 205 36.40 15.39 26.68
C SER A 205 35.05 15.09 26.02
N ALA A 206 34.18 16.11 25.89
CA ALA A 206 32.89 15.96 25.22
C ALA A 206 33.07 15.71 23.71
N GLU A 207 34.02 16.41 23.08
CA GLU A 207 34.39 16.21 21.68
C GLU A 207 34.91 14.79 21.42
N PHE A 208 35.80 14.29 22.28
CA PHE A 208 36.33 12.93 22.18
C PHE A 208 35.22 11.88 22.27
N LYS A 209 34.32 11.99 23.26
CA LYS A 209 33.16 11.09 23.40
C LYS A 209 32.24 11.13 22.18
N PHE A 210 32.00 12.33 21.63
CA PHE A 210 31.22 12.47 20.40
C PHE A 210 31.91 11.82 19.20
N LYS A 211 33.20 12.07 18.97
CA LYS A 211 33.99 11.49 17.86
C LYS A 211 34.02 9.96 17.95
N GLN A 212 34.27 9.41 19.14
CA GLN A 212 34.26 7.96 19.38
C GLN A 212 32.89 7.35 19.03
N GLN A 213 31.80 7.93 19.54
CA GLN A 213 30.45 7.43 19.27
C GLN A 213 30.04 7.63 17.80
N ARG A 214 30.47 8.70 17.14
CA ARG A 214 30.26 8.93 15.70
C ARG A 214 30.90 7.83 14.87
N ASN A 215 32.17 7.50 15.17
CA ASN A 215 32.91 6.44 14.47
C ASN A 215 32.24 5.07 14.70
N LYS A 216 31.83 4.78 15.94
CA LYS A 216 31.06 3.57 16.28
C LYS A 216 29.77 3.46 15.47
N VAL A 217 28.98 4.53 15.39
CA VAL A 217 27.73 4.56 14.61
C VAL A 217 28.01 4.37 13.12
N ASN A 218 29.04 5.01 12.57
CA ASN A 218 29.40 4.87 11.16
C ASN A 218 29.79 3.41 10.82
N ASN A 219 30.59 2.77 11.67
CA ASN A 219 30.94 1.36 11.51
C ASN A 219 29.72 0.45 11.68
N LEU A 220 28.87 0.70 12.67
CA LEU A 220 27.65 -0.07 12.88
C LEU A 220 26.67 0.07 11.71
N LYS A 221 26.55 1.25 11.09
CA LYS A 221 25.76 1.44 9.86
C LYS A 221 26.28 0.54 8.73
N LYS A 222 27.61 0.55 8.49
CA LYS A 222 28.24 -0.29 7.45
C LYS A 222 28.00 -1.78 7.73
N GLN A 223 28.26 -2.23 8.95
CA GLN A 223 28.07 -3.62 9.37
C GLN A 223 26.61 -4.06 9.27
N THR A 224 25.67 -3.25 9.78
CA THR A 224 24.25 -3.58 9.76
C THR A 224 23.74 -3.69 8.32
N LYS A 225 24.13 -2.75 7.45
CA LYS A 225 23.79 -2.78 6.03
C LYS A 225 24.37 -4.03 5.36
N LYS A 226 25.66 -4.32 5.58
CA LYS A 226 26.33 -5.51 5.02
C LYS A 226 25.67 -6.81 5.47
N HIS A 227 25.45 -6.98 6.78
CA HIS A 227 24.83 -8.17 7.35
C HIS A 227 23.41 -8.38 6.80
N PHE A 228 22.62 -7.31 6.71
CA PHE A 228 21.28 -7.39 6.15
C PHE A 228 21.31 -7.92 4.71
N TYR A 229 22.16 -7.36 3.84
CA TYR A 229 22.22 -7.80 2.44
C TYR A 229 22.85 -9.19 2.27
N ALA A 230 23.83 -9.57 3.10
CA ALA A 230 24.38 -10.93 3.08
C ALA A 230 23.29 -11.96 3.41
N SER A 231 22.58 -11.75 4.53
CA SER A 231 21.45 -12.61 4.93
C SER A 231 20.33 -12.58 3.88
N LEU A 232 20.05 -11.44 3.25
CA LEU A 232 19.05 -11.35 2.20
C LEU A 232 19.42 -12.22 1.00
N ASN A 233 20.68 -12.18 0.57
CA ASN A 233 21.17 -12.92 -0.59
C ASN A 233 21.17 -14.43 -0.33
N GLU A 234 21.51 -14.85 0.88
CA GLU A 234 21.49 -16.26 1.30
C GLU A 234 20.06 -16.82 1.37
N ASN A 235 19.09 -16.01 1.79
CA ASN A 235 17.71 -16.46 2.01
C ASN A 235 16.75 -16.06 0.88
N LEU A 236 17.23 -15.44 -0.21
CA LEU A 236 16.36 -14.81 -1.21
C LEU A 236 15.47 -15.84 -1.91
N ASP A 237 16.06 -16.98 -2.30
CA ASP A 237 15.36 -18.07 -2.98
C ASP A 237 14.36 -18.78 -2.05
N GLU A 238 14.73 -18.95 -0.78
CA GLU A 238 13.83 -19.48 0.24
C GLU A 238 12.65 -18.55 0.49
N ILE A 239 12.89 -17.24 0.60
CA ILE A 239 11.82 -16.24 0.76
C ILE A 239 10.93 -16.20 -0.49
N LYS A 240 11.50 -16.35 -1.69
CA LYS A 240 10.73 -16.41 -2.94
C LYS A 240 9.76 -17.59 -2.95
N GLN A 241 10.18 -18.75 -2.46
CA GLN A 241 9.35 -19.96 -2.40
C GLN A 241 8.34 -19.90 -1.22
N ALA A 242 8.78 -19.50 -0.04
CA ALA A 242 7.96 -19.53 1.17
C ALA A 242 7.02 -18.32 1.31
N ASN A 243 7.41 -17.14 0.80
CA ASN A 243 6.62 -15.91 0.89
C ASN A 243 6.90 -14.96 -0.30
N PRO A 244 6.34 -15.26 -1.48
CA PRO A 244 6.51 -14.44 -2.69
C PRO A 244 6.15 -12.96 -2.49
N LYS A 245 5.18 -12.66 -1.61
CA LYS A 245 4.77 -11.28 -1.29
C LYS A 245 5.87 -10.53 -0.54
N GLN A 246 6.49 -11.18 0.43
CA GLN A 246 7.62 -10.61 1.17
C GLN A 246 8.84 -10.44 0.26
N TYR A 247 9.10 -11.40 -0.64
CA TYR A 247 10.12 -11.28 -1.69
C TYR A 247 9.89 -10.01 -2.53
N TRP A 248 8.71 -9.87 -3.14
CA TRP A 248 8.40 -8.71 -3.98
C TRP A 248 8.38 -7.40 -3.19
N LYS A 249 7.98 -7.43 -1.91
CA LYS A 249 8.08 -6.25 -1.04
C LYS A 249 9.52 -5.81 -0.84
N ILE A 250 10.42 -6.75 -0.55
CA ILE A 250 11.86 -6.50 -0.39
C ILE A 250 12.45 -5.94 -1.68
N ILE A 251 12.15 -6.58 -2.82
CA ILE A 251 12.63 -6.17 -4.14
C ILE A 251 12.09 -4.77 -4.49
N ASN A 252 10.80 -4.52 -4.29
CA ASN A 252 10.21 -3.20 -4.56
C ASN A 252 10.78 -2.11 -3.66
N MET A 253 11.02 -2.39 -2.38
CA MET A 253 11.70 -1.48 -1.46
C MET A 253 13.18 -1.22 -1.83
N HIS A 254 13.78 -2.08 -2.65
CA HIS A 254 15.15 -1.94 -3.11
C HIS A 254 15.27 -1.22 -4.47
N ILE A 255 14.41 -1.58 -5.43
CA ILE A 255 14.36 -1.01 -6.77
C ILE A 255 13.76 0.41 -6.72
N LYS A 256 12.70 0.59 -5.93
CA LYS A 256 12.08 1.90 -5.74
C LYS A 256 12.60 2.43 -4.40
N ASN A 257 13.52 3.41 -4.46
CA ASN A 257 13.89 4.19 -3.28
C ASN A 257 12.68 4.95 -2.70
N ASP A 258 11.64 5.10 -3.50
CA ASP A 258 10.30 5.51 -3.08
C ASP A 258 9.44 4.30 -2.76
N ARG A 259 8.60 4.46 -1.75
CA ARG A 259 7.58 3.47 -1.38
C ARG A 259 6.83 3.06 -2.65
N PRO A 260 6.42 1.79 -2.78
CA PRO A 260 5.46 1.45 -3.82
C PRO A 260 4.28 2.40 -3.66
N VAL A 261 4.06 3.23 -4.68
CA VAL A 261 2.82 3.98 -4.86
C VAL A 261 1.75 2.92 -5.11
N HIS A 262 1.29 2.30 -4.02
CA HIS A 262 0.11 1.44 -4.01
C HIS A 262 -1.16 2.29 -4.00
N ASP A 263 -1.03 3.61 -3.94
CA ASP A 263 -2.16 4.49 -4.11
C ASP A 263 -2.57 4.48 -5.57
N VAL A 264 -3.76 3.92 -5.80
CA VAL A 264 -4.60 4.26 -6.95
C VAL A 264 -4.50 5.79 -7.13
N PRO A 265 -4.15 6.30 -8.33
CA PRO A 265 -4.08 7.73 -8.57
C PRO A 265 -5.36 8.44 -8.12
N PRO A 266 -5.32 9.75 -7.83
CA PRO A 266 -6.52 10.47 -7.47
C PRO A 266 -7.64 10.21 -8.49
N LEU A 267 -8.81 9.79 -7.99
CA LEU A 267 -9.97 9.49 -8.84
C LEU A 267 -10.79 10.76 -9.00
N LYS A 268 -11.37 10.96 -10.18
CA LYS A 268 -12.33 12.03 -10.41
C LYS A 268 -13.72 11.53 -10.04
N ASP A 269 -14.43 12.25 -9.18
CA ASP A 269 -15.85 11.96 -8.93
C ASP A 269 -16.71 12.62 -10.02
N PRO A 270 -17.35 11.86 -10.93
CA PRO A 270 -18.23 12.43 -11.93
C PRO A 270 -19.46 13.13 -11.32
N ASN A 271 -19.83 12.82 -10.06
CA ASN A 271 -20.99 13.38 -9.39
C ASN A 271 -20.67 14.63 -8.55
N GLN A 272 -19.40 14.95 -8.32
CA GLN A 272 -18.95 16.15 -7.59
C GLN A 272 -18.04 17.03 -8.44
N ASN A 273 -18.53 17.43 -9.62
CA ASN A 273 -17.84 18.37 -10.50
C ASN A 273 -16.39 17.99 -10.85
N TYR A 274 -16.09 16.69 -10.92
CA TYR A 274 -14.75 16.14 -11.18
C TYR A 274 -13.68 16.48 -10.12
N ASN A 275 -14.10 16.73 -8.87
CA ASN A 275 -13.18 16.84 -7.74
C ASN A 275 -12.30 15.58 -7.62
N LEU A 276 -11.05 15.79 -7.23
CA LEU A 276 -10.06 14.73 -7.08
C LEU A 276 -10.16 14.12 -5.67
N ALA A 277 -10.43 12.82 -5.61
CA ALA A 277 -10.40 12.02 -4.40
C ALA A 277 -8.99 11.49 -4.14
N TYR A 278 -8.40 11.89 -3.02
CA TYR A 278 -7.02 11.51 -2.66
C TYR A 278 -7.01 10.39 -1.63
N GLU A 279 -8.01 10.34 -0.75
CA GLU A 279 -8.08 9.33 0.31
C GLU A 279 -8.64 7.99 -0.18
N SER A 280 -8.22 6.90 0.46
CA SER A 280 -8.69 5.55 0.10
C SER A 280 -10.19 5.36 0.33
N THR A 281 -10.73 6.00 1.36
CA THR A 281 -12.16 6.04 1.70
C THR A 281 -12.97 6.70 0.60
N GLU A 282 -12.59 7.91 0.21
CA GLU A 282 -13.23 8.66 -0.90
C GLU A 282 -13.20 7.86 -2.21
N LYS A 283 -12.03 7.31 -2.56
CA LYS A 283 -11.86 6.48 -3.76
C LYS A 283 -12.77 5.25 -3.75
N SER A 284 -12.87 4.57 -2.60
CA SER A 284 -13.71 3.38 -2.45
C SER A 284 -15.19 3.69 -2.63
N GLU A 285 -15.65 4.84 -2.12
CA GLU A 285 -17.04 5.26 -2.23
C GLU A 285 -17.40 5.66 -3.67
N ILE A 286 -16.49 6.33 -4.39
CA ILE A 286 -16.67 6.63 -5.82
C ILE A 286 -16.81 5.33 -6.64
N LEU A 287 -15.92 4.37 -6.42
CA LEU A 287 -15.96 3.09 -7.13
C LEU A 287 -17.23 2.30 -6.81
N LYS A 288 -17.62 2.24 -5.53
CA LYS A 288 -18.86 1.60 -5.09
C LYS A 288 -20.06 2.21 -5.81
N LYS A 289 -20.21 3.55 -5.79
CA LYS A 289 -21.31 4.24 -6.47
C LYS A 289 -21.34 3.94 -7.96
N TYR A 290 -20.18 3.96 -8.63
CA TYR A 290 -20.08 3.63 -10.04
C TYR A 290 -20.52 2.18 -10.33
N PHE A 291 -19.97 1.20 -9.61
CA PHE A 291 -20.32 -0.20 -9.83
C PHE A 291 -21.77 -0.51 -9.48
N CYS A 292 -22.33 0.11 -8.44
CA CYS A 292 -23.76 0.02 -8.14
C CYS A 292 -24.61 0.61 -9.28
N SER A 293 -24.18 1.73 -9.87
CA SER A 293 -24.94 2.37 -10.95
C SER A 293 -25.05 1.51 -12.20
N ILE A 294 -24.02 0.73 -12.53
CA ILE A 294 -24.03 -0.18 -13.69
C ILE A 294 -24.59 -1.57 -13.36
N ALA A 295 -24.75 -1.90 -12.09
CA ALA A 295 -25.33 -3.16 -11.63
C ALA A 295 -26.86 -3.09 -11.46
N ASN A 296 -27.46 -1.90 -11.54
CA ASN A 296 -28.90 -1.73 -11.54
C ASN A 296 -29.46 -2.09 -12.91
N LEU A 297 -30.33 -3.11 -12.93
CA LEU A 297 -31.11 -3.46 -14.11
C LEU A 297 -32.21 -2.40 -14.30
N GLU A 298 -32.24 -1.77 -15.48
CA GLU A 298 -33.23 -0.70 -15.81
C GLU A 298 -34.69 -1.18 -15.77
N ASN A 299 -34.92 -2.50 -15.80
CA ASN A 299 -36.26 -3.10 -15.69
C ASN A 299 -36.18 -4.37 -14.82
N PRO A 300 -36.48 -4.29 -13.51
CA PRO A 300 -36.54 -5.48 -12.65
C PRO A 300 -37.65 -6.46 -13.06
N ASP A 301 -38.68 -5.99 -13.76
CA ASP A 301 -39.82 -6.79 -14.23
C ASP A 301 -39.66 -7.30 -15.68
N LYS A 302 -38.48 -7.15 -16.29
CA LYS A 302 -38.24 -7.72 -17.62
C LYS A 302 -38.07 -9.23 -17.48
N ASP A 303 -38.85 -9.99 -18.24
CA ASP A 303 -38.67 -11.43 -18.32
C ASP A 303 -37.22 -11.76 -18.69
N LEU A 304 -36.59 -12.61 -17.87
CA LEU A 304 -35.27 -13.13 -18.16
C LEU A 304 -35.33 -13.85 -19.51
N PRO A 305 -34.31 -13.73 -20.37
CA PRO A 305 -34.27 -14.48 -21.61
C PRO A 305 -34.36 -15.97 -21.26
N VAL A 306 -35.08 -16.74 -22.09
CA VAL A 306 -35.19 -18.18 -21.89
C VAL A 306 -33.78 -18.78 -21.97
N PHE A 307 -33.29 -19.24 -20.83
CA PHE A 307 -32.02 -19.93 -20.73
C PHE A 307 -32.28 -21.41 -21.02
N ASN A 308 -31.71 -21.90 -22.12
CA ASN A 308 -31.70 -23.34 -22.37
C ASN A 308 -30.64 -23.98 -21.48
N ASP A 309 -31.01 -25.05 -20.77
CA ASP A 309 -30.07 -25.85 -20.01
C ASP A 309 -28.97 -26.40 -20.93
N ARG A 310 -27.72 -26.15 -20.55
CA ARG A 310 -26.54 -26.64 -21.28
C ARG A 310 -26.05 -28.00 -20.79
N CYS A 311 -26.62 -28.50 -19.70
CA CYS A 311 -26.24 -29.73 -19.04
C CYS A 311 -27.49 -30.42 -18.47
N VAL A 312 -27.56 -31.75 -18.62
CA VAL A 312 -28.65 -32.58 -18.07
C VAL A 312 -28.39 -32.91 -16.59
N ASP A 313 -27.12 -32.93 -16.19
CA ASP A 313 -26.72 -33.17 -14.82
C ASP A 313 -26.84 -31.89 -13.99
N PHE A 314 -27.56 -31.97 -12.88
CA PHE A 314 -27.72 -30.88 -11.92
C PHE A 314 -27.29 -31.35 -10.53
N LEU A 315 -26.64 -30.45 -9.79
CA LEU A 315 -26.22 -30.70 -8.42
C LEU A 315 -27.39 -30.40 -7.48
N SER A 316 -28.24 -31.40 -7.26
CA SER A 316 -29.48 -31.26 -6.48
C SER A 316 -29.24 -31.01 -4.99
N LEU A 317 -28.13 -31.51 -4.45
CA LEU A 317 -27.79 -31.39 -3.04
C LEU A 317 -26.28 -31.22 -2.86
N ILE A 318 -25.90 -30.11 -2.23
CA ILE A 318 -24.52 -29.89 -1.79
C ILE A 318 -24.47 -30.26 -0.30
N VAL A 319 -23.87 -31.42 -0.01
CA VAL A 319 -23.62 -31.84 1.38
C VAL A 319 -22.21 -31.45 1.76
N VAL A 320 -22.07 -30.65 2.82
CA VAL A 320 -20.80 -30.37 3.47
C VAL A 320 -20.79 -31.11 4.80
N SER A 321 -19.82 -32.00 4.98
CA SER A 321 -19.60 -32.70 6.26
C SER A 321 -18.65 -31.93 7.16
N GLU A 322 -18.66 -32.24 8.46
CA GLU A 322 -17.68 -31.67 9.40
C GLU A 322 -16.25 -32.06 9.04
N GLN A 323 -16.04 -33.28 8.53
CA GLN A 323 -14.73 -33.76 8.10
C GLN A 323 -14.21 -32.97 6.91
N ASP A 324 -15.06 -32.62 5.95
CA ASP A 324 -14.66 -31.79 4.80
C ASP A 324 -14.13 -30.43 5.26
N VAL A 325 -14.83 -29.81 6.22
CA VAL A 325 -14.41 -28.53 6.81
C VAL A 325 -13.10 -28.70 7.57
N HIS A 326 -12.97 -29.77 8.37
CA HIS A 326 -11.75 -30.06 9.11
C HIS A 326 -10.53 -30.22 8.20
N ASP A 327 -10.68 -30.98 7.12
CA ASP A 327 -9.63 -31.22 6.14
C ASP A 327 -9.22 -29.91 5.45
N ILE A 328 -10.19 -29.10 5.03
CA ILE A 328 -9.93 -27.78 4.44
C ILE A 328 -9.18 -26.87 5.43
N VAL A 329 -9.66 -26.77 6.68
CA VAL A 329 -9.01 -25.96 7.72
C VAL A 329 -7.58 -26.46 7.96
N SER A 330 -7.36 -27.77 7.96
CA SER A 330 -6.03 -28.39 8.14
C SER A 330 -5.05 -28.07 7.00
N THR A 331 -5.54 -27.80 5.79
CA THR A 331 -4.70 -27.41 4.65
C THR A 331 -4.34 -25.92 4.62
N LEU A 332 -4.88 -25.11 5.55
CA LEU A 332 -4.60 -23.69 5.58
C LEU A 332 -3.12 -23.43 5.90
N ASP A 333 -2.47 -22.68 5.02
CA ASP A 333 -1.07 -22.32 5.17
C ASP A 333 -0.91 -21.00 5.94
N VAL A 334 -0.36 -21.08 7.14
CA VAL A 334 -0.03 -19.92 8.00
C VAL A 334 0.96 -18.94 7.36
N LYS A 335 1.66 -19.34 6.29
CA LYS A 335 2.60 -18.49 5.55
C LYS A 335 1.91 -17.68 4.44
N LYS A 336 0.69 -18.06 4.03
CA LYS A 336 -0.09 -17.30 3.02
C LYS A 336 -0.62 -16.00 3.60
N ALA A 337 -0.87 -15.03 2.71
CA ALA A 337 -1.20 -13.65 3.05
C ALA A 337 -2.64 -13.44 3.57
N VAL A 338 -3.25 -14.47 4.16
CA VAL A 338 -4.66 -14.47 4.60
C VAL A 338 -4.83 -13.94 6.03
N GLY A 339 -3.73 -13.60 6.72
CA GLY A 339 -3.75 -12.94 8.02
C GLY A 339 -3.29 -13.84 9.18
N PRO A 340 -3.08 -13.26 10.37
CA PRO A 340 -2.66 -14.02 11.56
C PRO A 340 -3.76 -14.98 12.06
N ASP A 341 -5.02 -14.72 11.71
CA ASP A 341 -6.21 -15.43 12.18
C ASP A 341 -6.23 -16.91 11.79
N ILE A 342 -5.51 -17.29 10.72
CA ILE A 342 -5.34 -18.69 10.31
C ILE A 342 -4.72 -19.53 11.43
N ARG A 343 -3.79 -18.94 12.21
CA ARG A 343 -3.14 -19.65 13.32
C ARG A 343 -4.13 -20.03 14.41
N MET A 344 -5.09 -19.15 14.66
CA MET A 344 -6.17 -19.41 15.61
C MET A 344 -7.07 -20.53 15.09
N LEU A 345 -7.55 -20.43 13.85
CA LEU A 345 -8.41 -21.46 13.24
C LEU A 345 -7.76 -22.86 13.23
N LEU A 346 -6.47 -22.94 12.90
CA LEU A 346 -5.72 -24.20 12.91
C LEU A 346 -5.58 -24.81 14.31
N ALA A 347 -5.47 -23.97 15.34
CA ALA A 347 -5.29 -24.40 16.72
C ALA A 347 -6.59 -24.95 17.33
N VAL A 348 -7.75 -24.43 16.90
CA VAL A 348 -9.07 -24.90 17.34
C VAL A 348 -9.80 -25.73 16.28
N ARG A 349 -9.10 -26.22 15.26
CA ARG A 349 -9.70 -26.85 14.07
C ARG A 349 -10.66 -27.98 14.40
N ASN A 350 -10.34 -28.79 15.41
CA ASN A 350 -11.19 -29.91 15.82
C ASN A 350 -12.56 -29.41 16.30
N GLN A 351 -12.60 -28.27 17.01
CA GLN A 351 -13.83 -27.82 17.67
C GLN A 351 -14.59 -26.81 16.80
N ILE A 352 -13.88 -26.06 15.95
CA ILE A 352 -14.47 -25.05 15.07
C ILE A 352 -15.03 -25.62 13.76
N SER A 353 -14.70 -26.86 13.41
CA SER A 353 -15.18 -27.48 12.16
C SER A 353 -16.70 -27.66 12.17
N LYS A 354 -17.28 -28.05 13.31
CA LYS A 354 -18.72 -28.19 13.49
C LYS A 354 -19.49 -26.87 13.26
N PRO A 355 -19.19 -25.75 13.95
CA PRO A 355 -19.90 -24.49 13.71
C PRO A 355 -19.71 -23.96 12.28
N LEU A 356 -18.51 -24.10 11.70
CA LEU A 356 -18.27 -23.71 10.30
C LEU A 356 -19.06 -24.57 9.30
N CYS A 357 -19.25 -25.86 9.59
CA CYS A 357 -20.11 -26.74 8.81
C CYS A 357 -21.57 -26.27 8.84
N VAL A 358 -22.09 -25.86 10.01
CA VAL A 358 -23.44 -25.30 10.13
C VAL A 358 -23.59 -24.03 9.29
N ILE A 359 -22.65 -23.08 9.38
CA ILE A 359 -22.64 -21.86 8.55
C ILE A 359 -22.63 -22.19 7.06
N SER A 360 -21.79 -23.16 6.67
CA SER A 360 -21.66 -23.58 5.27
C SER A 360 -22.97 -24.18 4.74
N LYS A 361 -23.67 -24.98 5.55
CA LYS A 361 -24.98 -25.52 5.20
C LYS A 361 -25.98 -24.39 4.98
N VAL A 362 -26.11 -23.46 5.92
CA VAL A 362 -27.04 -22.31 5.79
C VAL A 362 -26.76 -21.49 4.51
N PHE A 363 -25.49 -21.36 4.11
CA PHE A 363 -25.11 -20.65 2.88
C PHE A 363 -25.48 -21.41 1.59
N LEU A 364 -25.38 -22.74 1.59
CA LEU A 364 -25.56 -23.56 0.39
C LEU A 364 -27.00 -23.99 0.13
N THR A 365 -27.86 -24.05 1.16
CA THR A 365 -29.28 -24.42 1.01
C THR A 365 -30.03 -23.49 0.02
N PRO A 366 -29.89 -22.16 0.10
CA PRO A 366 -30.54 -21.25 -0.85
C PRO A 366 -30.02 -21.39 -2.29
N ILE A 367 -28.73 -21.72 -2.46
CA ILE A 367 -28.09 -21.88 -3.76
C ILE A 367 -28.64 -23.13 -4.46
N ALA A 368 -28.78 -24.25 -3.73
CA ALA A 368 -29.39 -25.47 -4.25
C ALA A 368 -30.87 -25.26 -4.63
N LEU A 369 -31.61 -24.47 -3.85
CA LEU A 369 -33.01 -24.12 -4.15
C LEU A 369 -33.13 -23.22 -5.39
N LEU A 370 -32.22 -22.28 -5.61
CA LEU A 370 -32.18 -21.45 -6.82
C LEU A 370 -31.85 -22.25 -8.08
N THR A 371 -31.00 -23.28 -7.97
CA THR A 371 -30.71 -24.19 -9.09
C THR A 371 -31.83 -25.17 -9.39
N CYS A 372 -32.69 -25.48 -8.41
CA CYS A 372 -33.80 -26.42 -8.57
C CYS A 372 -35.15 -25.70 -8.88
N GLY A 373 -35.27 -24.42 -8.56
CA GLY A 373 -36.50 -23.63 -8.62
C GLY A 373 -36.86 -22.99 -9.97
N MET A 374 -36.11 -23.25 -11.05
CA MET A 374 -36.48 -22.74 -12.39
C MET A 374 -37.65 -23.47 -13.06
N ASN A 375 -38.36 -24.38 -12.36
CA ASN A 375 -39.44 -25.20 -12.94
C ASN A 375 -40.78 -25.20 -12.19
N THR A 376 -41.08 -24.25 -11.30
CA THR A 376 -42.45 -24.12 -10.75
C THR A 376 -43.18 -22.95 -11.41
N THR A 377 -43.71 -23.21 -12.61
CA THR A 377 -44.86 -22.48 -13.14
C THR A 377 -46.02 -22.65 -12.17
N VAL A 378 -46.42 -21.55 -11.53
CA VAL A 378 -47.65 -21.46 -10.74
C VAL A 378 -48.83 -21.58 -11.71
N HIS A 379 -49.37 -22.78 -11.89
CA HIS A 379 -50.73 -22.92 -12.39
C HIS A 379 -51.69 -22.47 -11.29
N LYS A 380 -52.26 -21.28 -11.44
CA LYS A 380 -53.48 -20.89 -10.74
C LYS A 380 -54.60 -21.81 -11.24
N GLU A 381 -55.06 -22.73 -10.41
CA GLU A 381 -56.35 -23.38 -10.62
C GLU A 381 -57.46 -22.36 -10.35
N GLU A 382 -58.17 -21.97 -11.40
CA GLU A 382 -59.44 -21.27 -11.32
C GLU A 382 -60.51 -22.24 -10.78
N GLN A 383 -60.99 -22.00 -9.57
CA GLN A 383 -62.22 -22.61 -9.08
C GLN A 383 -63.41 -21.99 -9.82
N THR A 384 -64.02 -22.75 -10.73
CA THR A 384 -65.32 -22.44 -11.33
C THR A 384 -66.40 -22.89 -10.35
N THR A 385 -67.14 -21.93 -9.80
CA THR A 385 -68.33 -22.15 -8.99
C THR A 385 -69.48 -22.62 -9.90
N GLN A 386 -69.97 -23.83 -9.70
CA GLN A 386 -71.31 -24.25 -10.11
C GLN A 386 -72.01 -24.80 -8.88
N GLU A 387 -72.92 -24.00 -8.30
CA GLU A 387 -73.99 -24.51 -7.45
C GLU A 387 -75.32 -24.22 -8.14
N SER A 388 -76.10 -25.29 -8.22
CA SER A 388 -77.52 -25.39 -8.51
C SER A 388 -78.39 -24.71 -7.46
#